data_AF-A0A6V7RMP6-F1
#
_entry.id   AF-A0A6V7RMP6-F1
#
_cell.length_a   1.000
_cell.length_b   1.000
_cell.length_c   1.000
_cell.angle_alpha   90.00
_cell.angle_beta   90.00
_cell.angle_gamma   90.00
#
_symmetry.space_group_name_H-M   'P 1'
#
loop_
_entity.id
_entity.type
_entity.pdbx_description
1 polymer ?
#
loop_
_entity_poly.entity_id
_entity_poly.type
_entity_poly.pdbx_seq_one_letter_code
_entity_poly.pdbx_strand_id
1 'polypeptide(L)'
;MKFRSLLVFGTTLLVLSACSGEDGNNEEETDDNNNLSEETSEIKETSNVANGESVLNLNDSEAGWVNFNGEHAGSIDYRVSPKIEYDSSETYVLNIDAYISYFNDDEFIETKLTSKGPIESIDNADNIRVSYHKSFEERLTLTKE
;
A
#
# COMPACT_ATOMS: atom_id res chain seq x y z
N MET A 1 19.48 -19.99 45.03
CA MET A 1 18.37 -20.91 45.38
C MET A 1 17.23 -20.67 44.40
N LYS A 2 16.70 -21.75 43.81
CA LYS A 2 15.68 -21.75 42.76
C LYS A 2 14.30 -21.72 43.41
N PHE A 3 13.49 -20.70 43.13
CA PHE A 3 12.06 -20.74 43.43
C PHE A 3 11.29 -21.07 42.15
N ARG A 4 10.61 -22.21 42.21
CA ARG A 4 9.64 -22.72 41.25
C ARG A 4 8.24 -22.29 41.67
N SER A 5 7.30 -22.48 40.74
CA SER A 5 5.83 -22.50 40.89
C SER A 5 5.14 -21.13 40.87
N LEU A 6 3.94 -20.96 40.30
CA LEU A 6 3.03 -21.88 39.61
C LEU A 6 2.08 -21.03 38.74
N LEU A 7 1.72 -21.58 37.59
CA LEU A 7 0.77 -21.07 36.61
C LEU A 7 -0.66 -21.11 37.17
N VAL A 8 -1.43 -20.02 37.07
CA VAL A 8 -2.89 -20.01 37.32
C VAL A 8 -3.59 -19.36 36.13
N PHE A 9 -4.36 -20.17 35.41
CA PHE A 9 -5.31 -19.74 34.37
C PHE A 9 -6.55 -19.14 35.04
N GLY A 10 -6.87 -17.89 34.70
CA GLY A 10 -8.12 -17.23 35.09
C GLY A 10 -9.01 -17.04 33.88
N THR A 11 -9.91 -17.98 33.63
CA THR A 11 -11.06 -17.84 32.73
C THR A 11 -12.13 -17.00 33.42
N THR A 12 -12.42 -15.80 32.90
CA THR A 12 -13.59 -15.02 33.32
C THR A 12 -14.64 -15.11 32.23
N LEU A 13 -15.73 -15.80 32.56
CA LEU A 13 -16.94 -15.94 31.74
C LEU A 13 -17.86 -14.72 31.97
N LEU A 14 -18.60 -14.38 30.91
CA LEU A 14 -19.54 -13.27 30.71
C LEU A 14 -20.63 -13.11 31.78
N VAL A 15 -21.00 -11.85 32.05
CA VAL A 15 -22.29 -11.48 32.66
C VAL A 15 -23.06 -10.65 31.64
N LEU A 16 -24.14 -11.22 31.10
CA LEU A 16 -25.16 -10.51 30.32
C LEU A 16 -26.14 -9.86 31.30
N SER A 17 -26.17 -8.53 31.32
CA SER A 17 -27.19 -7.77 32.02
C SER A 17 -28.42 -7.63 31.12
N ALA A 18 -29.46 -8.41 31.43
CA ALA A 18 -30.82 -8.16 30.97
C ALA A 18 -31.45 -7.08 31.87
N CYS A 19 -31.92 -5.98 31.29
CA CYS A 19 -32.92 -5.14 31.94
C CYS A 19 -33.92 -4.65 30.89
N SER A 20 -35.18 -5.02 31.15
CA SER A 20 -36.38 -4.83 30.35
C SER A 20 -36.99 -3.44 30.62
N GLY A 21 -37.52 -2.81 29.58
CA GLY A 21 -38.26 -1.55 29.64
C GLY A 21 -38.75 -1.08 28.27
N GLU A 22 -40.05 -1.25 28.04
CA GLU A 22 -40.92 -1.08 26.86
C GLU A 22 -40.78 0.16 25.95
N ASP A 23 -41.14 -0.10 24.68
CA ASP A 23 -41.80 0.70 23.64
C ASP A 23 -41.11 1.83 22.86
N GLY A 24 -40.86 1.53 21.58
CA GLY A 24 -40.62 2.48 20.50
C GLY A 24 -40.41 1.76 19.16
N ASN A 25 -41.48 1.61 18.38
CA ASN A 25 -41.53 1.12 17.00
C ASN A 25 -40.35 1.62 16.13
N ASN A 26 -39.65 0.71 15.44
CA ASN A 26 -39.40 0.81 14.00
C ASN A 26 -38.75 -0.45 13.44
N GLU A 27 -39.22 -0.78 12.24
CA GLU A 27 -38.92 -1.93 11.41
C GLU A 27 -37.45 -1.95 10.94
N GLU A 28 -36.99 -3.17 10.60
CA GLU A 28 -35.73 -3.47 9.94
C GLU A 28 -35.51 -2.57 8.71
N GLU A 29 -34.30 -2.07 8.50
CA GLU A 29 -33.66 -2.08 7.19
C GLU A 29 -32.13 -2.01 7.38
N THR A 30 -31.46 -2.74 6.50
CA THR A 30 -30.00 -2.86 6.37
C THR A 30 -29.45 -1.59 5.72
N ASP A 31 -28.38 -0.99 6.23
CA ASP A 31 -27.56 -0.12 5.38
C ASP A 31 -26.11 0.02 5.86
N ASP A 32 -25.23 -0.66 5.14
CA ASP A 32 -23.78 -0.47 5.14
C ASP A 32 -23.46 0.96 4.68
N ASN A 33 -22.94 1.80 5.57
CA ASN A 33 -22.36 3.08 5.15
C ASN A 33 -20.87 3.14 5.49
N ASN A 34 -20.12 2.41 4.66
CA ASN A 34 -18.72 2.67 4.34
C ASN A 34 -18.60 4.12 3.85
N ASN A 35 -18.15 5.03 4.71
CA ASN A 35 -17.78 6.38 4.27
C ASN A 35 -16.35 6.34 3.72
N LEU A 36 -16.22 5.75 2.52
CA LEU A 36 -15.07 5.94 1.64
C LEU A 36 -15.22 7.31 1.01
N SER A 37 -14.52 8.29 1.56
CA SER A 37 -14.38 9.60 0.94
C SER A 37 -13.55 9.45 -0.32
N GLU A 38 -14.23 9.27 -1.46
CA GLU A 38 -13.67 9.44 -2.80
C GLU A 38 -13.27 10.90 -3.00
N GLU A 39 -12.01 11.21 -2.71
CA GLU A 39 -11.42 12.44 -3.20
C GLU A 39 -11.13 12.27 -4.70
N THR A 40 -12.14 12.58 -5.51
CA THR A 40 -12.00 12.68 -6.97
C THR A 40 -11.12 13.88 -7.29
N SER A 41 -9.80 13.64 -7.34
CA SER A 41 -8.87 14.57 -7.96
C SER A 41 -8.98 14.41 -9.47
N GLU A 42 -9.53 15.44 -10.13
CA GLU A 42 -9.50 15.57 -11.59
C GLU A 42 -8.06 15.66 -12.09
N ILE A 43 -7.51 14.54 -12.56
CA ILE A 43 -6.20 14.52 -13.23
C ILE A 43 -6.41 14.90 -14.68
N LYS A 44 -6.04 16.13 -15.04
CA LYS A 44 -5.74 16.47 -16.44
C LYS A 44 -4.50 15.69 -16.86
N GLU A 45 -4.71 14.57 -17.55
CA GLU A 45 -3.64 13.83 -18.22
C GLU A 45 -2.95 14.71 -19.27
N THR A 46 -1.87 15.39 -18.86
CA THR A 46 -0.88 15.92 -19.80
C THR A 46 0.16 14.82 -19.98
N SER A 47 0.03 14.06 -21.06
CA SER A 47 1.00 13.05 -21.48
C SER A 47 2.27 13.72 -22.00
N ASN A 48 3.15 14.14 -21.09
CA ASN A 48 4.57 14.27 -21.42
C ASN A 48 5.12 12.86 -21.63
N VAL A 49 5.36 12.50 -22.88
CA VAL A 49 6.05 11.28 -23.28
C VAL A 49 7.53 11.52 -23.05
N ALA A 50 8.07 11.01 -21.94
CA ALA A 50 9.51 10.97 -21.71
C ALA A 50 10.15 10.06 -22.77
N ASN A 51 11.23 10.54 -23.40
CA ASN A 51 11.91 9.90 -24.52
C ASN A 51 12.96 8.88 -24.04
N GLY A 52 12.56 7.94 -23.17
CA GLY A 52 13.45 6.91 -22.65
C GLY A 52 12.72 5.58 -22.39
N GLU A 53 13.45 4.48 -22.50
CA GLU A 53 12.92 3.13 -22.26
C GLU A 53 12.56 2.98 -20.77
N SER A 54 11.43 2.32 -20.50
CA SER A 54 10.98 2.06 -19.13
C SER A 54 11.88 1.01 -18.47
N VAL A 55 12.32 1.27 -17.24
CA VAL A 55 13.04 0.28 -16.42
C VAL A 55 12.09 -0.72 -15.73
N LEU A 56 10.77 -0.54 -15.88
CA LEU A 56 9.79 -1.47 -15.32
C LEU A 56 9.68 -2.74 -16.17
N ASN A 57 9.82 -3.90 -15.52
CA ASN A 57 9.42 -5.19 -16.04
C ASN A 57 8.28 -5.75 -15.20
N LEU A 58 7.05 -5.70 -15.72
CA LEU A 58 5.84 -6.03 -14.95
C LEU A 58 5.39 -7.51 -15.09
N ASN A 59 6.12 -8.33 -15.87
CA ASN A 59 5.70 -9.72 -16.18
C ASN A 59 5.50 -10.58 -14.94
N ASP A 60 6.32 -10.38 -13.91
CA ASP A 60 6.30 -11.14 -12.65
C ASP A 60 5.72 -10.33 -11.49
N SER A 61 4.86 -9.35 -11.78
CA SER A 61 4.23 -8.55 -10.72
C SER A 61 3.29 -9.41 -9.87
N GLU A 62 3.24 -9.13 -8.57
CA GLU A 62 2.43 -9.85 -7.59
C GLU A 62 1.18 -9.04 -7.22
N ALA A 63 0.13 -9.68 -6.70
CA ALA A 63 -1.08 -8.97 -6.26
C ALA A 63 -0.85 -8.26 -4.91
N GLY A 64 -1.37 -7.04 -4.75
CA GLY A 64 -1.25 -6.25 -3.52
C GLY A 64 -0.39 -5.00 -3.70
N TRP A 65 0.02 -4.42 -2.57
CA TRP A 65 0.91 -3.26 -2.49
C TRP A 65 1.81 -3.37 -1.26
N VAL A 66 2.97 -2.73 -1.30
CA VAL A 66 3.81 -2.57 -0.11
C VAL A 66 3.34 -1.35 0.66
N ASN A 67 2.91 -1.55 1.91
CA ASN A 67 2.36 -0.48 2.73
C ASN A 67 3.46 0.39 3.38
N PHE A 68 3.06 1.46 4.07
CA PHE A 68 3.98 2.38 4.75
C PHE A 68 4.82 1.76 5.88
N ASN A 69 4.51 0.53 6.31
CA ASN A 69 5.30 -0.24 7.28
C ASN A 69 6.21 -1.27 6.61
N GLY A 70 6.24 -1.35 5.28
CA GLY A 70 7.01 -2.34 4.53
C GLY A 70 6.36 -3.71 4.42
N GLU A 71 5.09 -3.83 4.82
CA GLU A 71 4.35 -5.08 4.76
C GLU A 71 3.66 -5.21 3.41
N HIS A 72 3.65 -6.42 2.86
CA HIS A 72 2.85 -6.72 1.68
C HIS A 72 1.38 -6.81 2.06
N ALA A 73 0.63 -5.77 1.75
CA ALA A 73 -0.81 -5.71 1.98
C ALA A 73 -1.57 -6.27 0.78
N GLY A 74 -2.40 -7.28 1.04
CA GLY A 74 -3.24 -7.90 0.02
C GLY A 74 -4.30 -6.93 -0.51
N SER A 75 -4.36 -6.78 -1.83
CA SER A 75 -5.44 -6.08 -2.53
C SER A 75 -5.55 -6.63 -3.94
N ILE A 76 -6.78 -6.89 -4.41
CA ILE A 76 -7.04 -7.44 -5.76
C ILE A 76 -6.93 -6.37 -6.86
N ASP A 77 -6.87 -5.10 -6.46
CA ASP A 77 -6.83 -3.97 -7.38
C ASP A 77 -5.43 -3.41 -7.58
N TYR A 78 -4.48 -3.82 -6.73
CA TYR A 78 -3.09 -3.39 -6.81
C TYR A 78 -2.17 -4.53 -7.23
N ARG A 79 -1.05 -4.13 -7.82
CA ARG A 79 0.05 -4.99 -8.25
C ARG A 79 1.35 -4.41 -7.71
N VAL A 80 2.30 -5.26 -7.35
CA VAL A 80 3.67 -4.89 -6.95
C VAL A 80 4.63 -5.40 -8.01
N SER A 81 5.47 -4.52 -8.55
CA SER A 81 6.53 -4.91 -9.47
C SER A 81 7.55 -5.83 -8.79
N PRO A 82 8.30 -6.62 -9.57
CA PRO A 82 9.57 -7.18 -9.11
C PRO A 82 10.53 -6.10 -8.60
N LYS A 83 11.62 -6.56 -7.94
CA LYS A 83 12.74 -5.71 -7.52
C LYS A 83 13.38 -5.04 -8.74
N ILE A 84 13.54 -3.72 -8.66
CA ILE A 84 14.19 -2.89 -9.68
C ILE A 84 15.45 -2.29 -9.07
N GLU A 85 16.59 -2.46 -9.72
CA GLU A 85 17.85 -1.83 -9.30
C GLU A 85 17.72 -0.31 -9.31
N TYR A 86 18.21 0.33 -8.26
CA TYR A 86 18.04 1.76 -8.02
C TYR A 86 19.37 2.39 -7.60
N ASP A 87 19.65 3.57 -8.13
CA ASP A 87 20.80 4.40 -7.77
C ASP A 87 20.28 5.81 -7.43
N SER A 88 20.53 6.28 -6.20
CA SER A 88 20.01 7.58 -5.74
C SER A 88 20.63 8.78 -6.48
N SER A 89 21.76 8.58 -7.16
CA SER A 89 22.43 9.62 -7.97
C SER A 89 21.76 9.85 -9.32
N GLU A 90 20.84 8.97 -9.72
CA GLU A 90 20.14 8.98 -10.99
C GLU A 90 18.71 9.54 -10.82
N THR A 91 18.16 10.12 -11.89
CA THR A 91 16.77 10.59 -11.88
C THR A 91 15.86 9.55 -12.51
N TYR A 92 14.78 9.21 -11.81
CA TYR A 92 13.75 8.32 -12.34
C TYR A 92 12.42 9.04 -12.39
N VAL A 93 11.72 8.96 -13.51
CA VAL A 93 10.47 9.69 -13.77
C VAL A 93 9.31 8.72 -14.01
N LEU A 94 8.28 8.85 -13.18
CA LEU A 94 6.99 8.19 -13.35
C LEU A 94 6.10 8.97 -14.31
N ASN A 95 5.39 8.26 -15.17
CA ASN A 95 4.39 8.88 -16.04
C ASN A 95 2.97 8.90 -15.45
N ILE A 96 2.72 8.13 -14.39
CA ILE A 96 1.44 7.92 -13.71
C ILE A 96 1.69 7.74 -12.21
N ASP A 97 0.73 8.15 -11.38
CA ASP A 97 0.78 8.03 -9.93
C ASP A 97 0.93 6.58 -9.47
N ALA A 98 1.86 6.34 -8.54
CA ALA A 98 2.15 5.02 -7.98
C ALA A 98 2.80 5.14 -6.59
N TYR A 99 2.81 4.04 -5.85
CA TYR A 99 3.58 3.95 -4.60
C TYR A 99 4.97 3.39 -4.89
N ILE A 100 6.01 4.08 -4.43
CA ILE A 100 7.40 3.66 -4.56
C ILE A 100 7.89 3.22 -3.19
N SER A 101 8.28 1.95 -3.09
CA SER A 101 8.86 1.39 -1.86
C SER A 101 10.34 1.21 -2.06
N TYR A 102 11.13 1.80 -1.16
CA TYR A 102 12.59 1.84 -1.21
C TYR A 102 13.16 0.81 -0.24
N PHE A 103 14.21 0.12 -0.67
CA PHE A 103 14.87 -0.93 0.10
C PHE A 103 16.39 -0.79 -0.01
N ASN A 104 17.08 -1.26 1.03
CA ASN A 104 18.50 -1.58 1.01
C ASN A 104 18.63 -3.11 1.10
N ASP A 105 19.17 -3.78 0.09
CA ASP A 105 19.08 -5.22 -0.08
C ASP A 105 17.62 -5.74 -0.03
N ASP A 106 17.19 -6.28 1.10
CA ASP A 106 15.80 -6.71 1.38
C ASP A 106 15.22 -5.99 2.62
N GLU A 107 15.96 -5.05 3.21
CA GLU A 107 15.52 -4.23 4.34
C GLU A 107 14.68 -3.04 3.83
N PHE A 108 13.44 -2.96 4.32
CA PHE A 108 12.53 -1.86 3.99
C PHE A 108 13.01 -0.53 4.59
N ILE A 109 12.96 0.52 3.78
CA ILE A 109 13.25 1.89 4.21
C ILE A 109 11.95 2.67 4.38
N GLU A 110 11.23 2.89 3.28
CA GLU A 110 9.96 3.62 3.28
C GLU A 110 9.14 3.37 2.01
N THR A 111 7.85 3.67 2.08
CA THR A 111 6.95 3.76 0.92
C THR A 111 6.45 5.18 0.77
N LYS A 112 6.47 5.72 -0.46
CA LYS A 112 5.96 7.05 -0.79
C LYS A 112 4.96 6.96 -1.92
N LEU A 113 3.83 7.67 -1.78
CA LEU A 113 2.96 7.94 -2.92
C LEU A 113 3.62 9.03 -3.75
N THR A 114 3.87 8.74 -5.02
CA THR A 114 4.49 9.67 -5.96
C THR A 114 3.51 9.94 -7.08
N SER A 115 3.14 11.21 -7.25
CA SER A 115 2.42 11.64 -8.44
C SER A 115 3.33 11.62 -9.66
N LYS A 116 2.76 11.60 -10.86
CA LYS A 116 3.49 11.76 -12.12
C LYS A 116 4.63 12.80 -12.01
N GLY A 117 5.85 12.37 -12.31
CA GLY A 117 7.05 13.21 -12.19
C GLY A 117 8.26 12.45 -11.66
N PRO A 118 9.34 13.15 -11.31
CA PRO A 118 10.51 12.53 -10.71
C PRO A 118 10.17 11.91 -9.35
N ILE A 119 10.65 10.69 -9.11
CA ILE A 119 10.56 10.07 -7.78
C ILE A 119 11.58 10.70 -6.84
N GLU A 120 11.35 10.58 -5.54
CA GLU A 120 12.29 11.10 -4.54
C GLU A 120 13.59 10.29 -4.52
N SER A 121 14.72 10.96 -4.30
CA SER A 121 16.03 10.32 -4.16
C SER A 121 16.31 9.93 -2.71
N ILE A 122 16.57 8.64 -2.46
CA ILE A 122 16.83 8.07 -1.13
C ILE A 122 18.23 7.45 -1.10
N ASP A 123 19.19 8.12 -0.47
CA ASP A 123 20.64 7.81 -0.57
C ASP A 123 21.06 6.43 -0.08
N ASN A 124 20.26 5.80 0.79
CA ASN A 124 20.55 4.48 1.34
C ASN A 124 19.73 3.37 0.68
N ALA A 125 18.98 3.65 -0.38
CA ALA A 125 18.27 2.62 -1.14
C ALA A 125 19.13 2.11 -2.30
N ASP A 126 19.06 0.81 -2.59
CA ASP A 126 19.70 0.17 -3.74
C ASP A 126 18.69 -0.51 -4.66
N ASN A 127 17.44 -0.60 -4.22
CA ASN A 127 16.34 -1.08 -5.04
C ASN A 127 15.00 -0.49 -4.64
N ILE A 128 14.09 -0.54 -5.60
CA ILE A 128 12.71 -0.11 -5.43
C ILE A 128 11.74 -1.19 -5.91
N ARG A 129 10.52 -1.10 -5.39
CA ARG A 129 9.33 -1.78 -5.95
C ARG A 129 8.23 -0.76 -6.16
N VAL A 130 7.52 -0.89 -7.27
CA VAL A 130 6.41 0.00 -7.62
C VAL A 130 5.11 -0.73 -7.36
N SER A 131 4.29 -0.19 -6.45
CA SER A 131 2.92 -0.64 -6.27
C SER A 131 1.95 0.26 -7.03
N TYR A 132 1.12 -0.31 -7.87
CA TYR A 132 0.27 0.43 -8.81
C TYR A 132 -1.11 -0.22 -8.93
N HIS A 133 -2.12 0.57 -9.31
CA HIS A 133 -3.43 0.02 -9.62
C HIS A 133 -3.37 -0.77 -10.93
N LYS A 134 -3.95 -1.97 -10.98
CA LYS A 134 -3.85 -2.90 -12.12
C LYS A 134 -4.30 -2.29 -13.47
N SER A 135 -5.18 -1.28 -13.45
CA SER A 135 -5.61 -0.57 -14.67
C SER A 135 -4.49 0.21 -15.35
N PHE A 136 -3.35 0.43 -14.68
CA PHE A 136 -2.22 1.17 -15.22
C PHE A 136 -1.16 0.27 -15.87
N GLU A 137 -1.27 -1.06 -15.78
CA GLU A 137 -0.22 -2.01 -16.18
C GLU A 137 0.31 -1.79 -17.60
N GLU A 138 -0.57 -1.53 -18.58
CA GLU A 138 -0.18 -1.37 -19.99
C GLU A 138 0.44 0.00 -20.30
N ARG A 139 0.33 0.96 -19.40
CA ARG A 139 0.73 2.36 -19.64
C ARG A 139 1.72 2.90 -18.62
N LEU A 140 1.94 2.23 -17.49
CA LEU A 140 2.86 2.66 -16.46
C LEU A 140 4.29 2.53 -16.96
N THR A 141 5.06 3.62 -16.84
CA THR A 141 6.48 3.64 -17.15
C THR A 141 7.25 4.34 -16.03
N LEU A 142 8.44 3.81 -15.74
CA LEU A 142 9.46 4.48 -14.94
C LEU A 142 10.68 4.63 -15.85
N THR A 143 11.04 5.86 -16.19
CA THR A 143 12.16 6.11 -17.10
C THR A 143 13.34 6.65 -16.32
N LYS A 144 14.54 6.14 -16.59
CA LYS A 144 15.80 6.71 -16.09
C LYS A 144 16.26 7.83 -17.03
N GLU A 145 16.50 9.02 -16.49
CA GLU A 145 16.93 10.24 -17.23
C GLU A 145 18.40 10.60 -16.98
#